data_AF-A0AAU0NEV1-F1
#
_entry.id   AF-A0AAU0NEV1-F1
#
_cell.length_a   1.000
_cell.length_b   1.000
_cell.length_c   1.000
_cell.angle_alpha   90.00
_cell.angle_beta   90.00
_cell.angle_gamma   90.00
#
_symmetry.space_group_name_H-M   'P 1'
#
loop_
_entity.id
_entity.type
_entity.pdbx_description
1 polymer ?
#
loop_
_entity_poly.entity_id
_entity_poly.type
_entity_poly.pdbx_seq_one_letter_code
_entity_poly.pdbx_strand_id
1 'polypeptide(L)'
;MINIDQVNQILNYADDPADNLLQGGAGDDILTGGAGADTAIYYLLNNADATGGNGTYTWTDFNAVEGDTIDVSALLSDQAVDASNLGNYITLEQRGDDTVVTIDRDGSDTNTTFARADLLILQNVDSATLQLDDIIKYNPI
;
A
#
# COMPACT_ATOMS: atom_id res chain seq x y z
N MET A 1 12.51 1.04 14.38
CA MET A 1 12.49 -0.44 14.42
C MET A 1 11.37 -0.85 13.50
N ILE A 2 11.60 -1.73 12.53
CA ILE A 2 10.53 -2.21 11.63
C ILE A 2 9.65 -3.15 12.46
N ASN A 3 8.34 -2.91 12.47
CA ASN A 3 7.40 -3.82 13.11
C ASN A 3 7.30 -5.11 12.28
N ILE A 4 7.64 -6.24 12.89
CA ILE A 4 7.57 -7.58 12.31
C ILE A 4 6.57 -8.46 13.10
N ASP A 5 5.71 -7.83 13.91
CA ASP A 5 4.66 -8.54 14.61
C ASP A 5 3.79 -9.29 13.60
N GLN A 6 3.53 -10.57 13.86
CA GLN A 6 2.74 -11.45 12.99
C GLN A 6 1.25 -11.42 13.35
N VAL A 7 0.83 -10.46 14.17
CA VAL A 7 -0.54 -10.28 14.63
C VAL A 7 -1.12 -9.06 13.93
N ASN A 8 -2.34 -9.19 13.44
CA ASN A 8 -3.14 -8.09 12.91
C ASN A 8 -3.28 -6.96 13.95
N GLN A 9 -3.00 -5.73 13.53
CA GLN A 9 -2.99 -4.53 14.33
C GLN A 9 -4.08 -3.56 13.90
N ILE A 10 -4.42 -2.66 14.83
CA ILE A 10 -5.25 -1.49 14.56
C ILE A 10 -4.41 -0.26 14.88
N LEU A 11 -3.99 0.46 13.85
CA LEU A 11 -3.36 1.77 13.97
C LEU A 11 -4.46 2.81 13.82
N ASN A 12 -4.71 3.59 14.86
CA ASN A 12 -5.81 4.54 14.87
C ASN A 12 -5.38 5.93 15.35
N TYR A 13 -5.35 6.87 14.40
CA TYR A 13 -5.03 8.27 14.58
C TYR A 13 -6.21 9.20 14.24
N ALA A 14 -7.46 8.72 14.32
CA ALA A 14 -8.66 9.45 13.86
C ALA A 14 -8.82 10.92 14.35
N ASP A 15 -8.21 11.28 15.48
CA ASP A 15 -8.26 12.63 16.06
C ASP A 15 -6.90 13.39 15.98
N ASP A 16 -5.91 12.82 15.27
CA ASP A 16 -4.61 13.45 15.02
C ASP A 16 -4.68 14.31 13.74
N PRO A 17 -4.30 15.60 13.80
CA PRO A 17 -4.22 16.46 12.63
C PRO A 17 -2.82 16.49 11.97
N ALA A 18 -1.88 15.67 12.44
CA ALA A 18 -0.52 15.65 11.95
C ALA A 18 -0.31 14.56 10.89
N ASP A 19 0.57 14.83 9.92
CA ASP A 19 1.07 13.83 8.98
C ASP A 19 1.66 12.63 9.72
N ASN A 20 1.05 11.46 9.58
CA ASN A 20 1.37 10.25 10.29
C ASN A 20 2.03 9.19 9.39
N LEU A 21 2.85 8.35 10.03
CA LEU A 21 3.46 7.19 9.41
C LEU A 21 2.72 5.93 9.85
N LEU A 22 1.97 5.33 8.92
CA LEU A 22 1.14 4.16 9.19
C LEU A 22 1.92 2.90 8.81
N GLN A 23 2.53 2.26 9.80
CA GLN A 23 3.27 1.01 9.64
C GLN A 23 2.53 -0.13 10.34
N GLY A 24 1.79 -0.93 9.57
CA GLY A 24 1.13 -2.16 10.05
C GLY A 24 2.14 -3.21 10.52
N GLY A 25 2.83 -3.87 9.59
CA GLY A 25 3.80 -4.92 9.92
C GLY A 25 3.49 -6.17 9.12
N ALA A 26 3.42 -7.34 9.77
CA ALA A 26 2.93 -8.54 9.10
C ALA A 26 1.48 -8.85 9.53
N GLY A 27 0.65 -9.29 8.60
CA GLY A 27 -0.74 -9.66 8.86
C GLY A 27 -1.74 -8.60 8.38
N ASP A 28 -3.02 -8.92 8.43
CA ASP A 28 -4.05 -8.04 7.87
C ASP A 28 -4.39 -6.91 8.87
N ASP A 29 -3.77 -5.75 8.68
CA ASP A 29 -3.88 -4.60 9.58
C ASP A 29 -5.00 -3.62 9.19
N ILE A 30 -5.52 -2.87 10.18
CA ILE A 30 -6.47 -1.77 9.97
C ILE A 30 -5.76 -0.45 10.30
N LEU A 31 -5.83 0.50 9.37
CA LEU A 31 -5.19 1.80 9.44
C LEU A 31 -6.25 2.91 9.43
N THR A 32 -6.08 3.88 10.33
CA THR A 32 -6.84 5.14 10.35
C THR A 32 -5.82 6.26 10.58
N GLY A 33 -5.68 7.16 9.61
CA GLY A 33 -4.67 8.23 9.58
C GLY A 33 -5.07 9.49 10.32
N GLY A 34 -6.38 9.80 10.36
CA GLY A 34 -6.86 11.07 10.88
C GLY A 34 -6.85 12.14 9.80
N ALA A 35 -6.48 13.36 10.17
CA ALA A 35 -6.30 14.46 9.23
C ALA A 35 -4.82 14.75 9.03
N GLY A 36 -4.44 15.25 7.86
CA GLY A 36 -3.04 15.47 7.50
C GLY A 36 -2.68 14.70 6.24
N ALA A 37 -1.43 14.77 5.81
CA ALA A 37 -0.92 14.02 4.67
C ALA A 37 -0.23 12.75 5.17
N ASP A 38 -0.99 11.68 5.36
CA ASP A 38 -0.52 10.45 5.97
C ASP A 38 0.19 9.53 4.98
N THR A 39 1.03 8.63 5.48
CA THR A 39 1.75 7.69 4.63
C THR A 39 1.70 6.28 5.19
N ALA A 40 1.03 5.36 4.49
CA ALA A 40 1.16 3.93 4.75
C ALA A 40 2.47 3.40 4.17
N ILE A 41 3.34 2.84 5.01
CA ILE A 41 4.66 2.33 4.57
C ILE A 41 4.69 0.82 4.59
N TYR A 42 5.12 0.24 3.47
CA TYR A 42 5.30 -1.19 3.29
C TYR A 42 6.78 -1.55 3.18
N TYR A 43 7.18 -2.54 3.97
CA TYR A 43 8.54 -3.08 3.97
C TYR A 43 8.56 -4.48 3.35
N LEU A 44 9.72 -4.88 2.85
CA LEU A 44 9.96 -6.27 2.49
C LEU A 44 10.27 -7.11 3.75
N LEU A 45 9.25 -7.75 4.33
CA LEU A 45 9.36 -8.57 5.56
C LEU A 45 9.68 -10.04 5.26
N ASN A 46 9.14 -10.56 4.16
CA ASN A 46 9.36 -11.92 3.68
C ASN A 46 9.54 -11.92 2.15
N ASN A 47 10.75 -12.21 1.70
CA ASN A 47 11.07 -12.20 0.27
C ASN A 47 10.44 -13.33 -0.53
N ALA A 48 9.89 -14.37 0.12
CA ALA A 48 9.20 -15.46 -0.55
C ALA A 48 7.69 -15.23 -0.70
N ASP A 49 7.16 -14.12 -0.21
CA ASP A 49 5.73 -13.82 -0.18
C ASP A 49 5.34 -12.73 -1.20
N ALA A 50 4.17 -12.89 -1.83
CA ALA A 50 3.66 -11.98 -2.87
C ALA A 50 3.37 -10.57 -2.34
N THR A 51 2.95 -10.43 -1.08
CA THR A 51 2.76 -9.13 -0.40
C THR A 51 4.03 -8.64 0.30
N GLY A 52 5.15 -9.37 0.14
CA GLY A 52 6.36 -9.15 0.94
C GLY A 52 6.18 -9.49 2.42
N GLY A 53 5.15 -10.27 2.78
CA GLY A 53 4.83 -10.65 4.16
C GLY A 53 4.02 -9.62 4.93
N ASN A 54 3.49 -8.58 4.27
CA ASN A 54 2.64 -7.59 4.91
C ASN A 54 1.21 -8.11 5.11
N GLY A 55 0.67 -8.96 4.23
CA GLY A 55 -0.75 -9.28 4.23
C GLY A 55 -1.57 -8.23 3.47
N THR A 56 -2.88 -8.19 3.70
CA THR A 56 -3.80 -7.23 3.07
C THR A 56 -4.36 -6.27 4.11
N TYR A 57 -3.92 -5.01 4.08
CA TYR A 57 -4.39 -4.00 5.02
C TYR A 57 -5.75 -3.41 4.62
N THR A 58 -6.40 -2.72 5.54
CA THR A 58 -7.57 -1.87 5.30
C THR A 58 -7.32 -0.48 5.84
N TRP A 59 -7.39 0.55 4.99
CA TRP A 59 -7.29 1.96 5.41
C TRP A 59 -8.68 2.60 5.36
N THR A 60 -9.16 3.03 6.53
CA THR A 60 -10.56 3.39 6.77
C THR A 60 -10.93 4.82 6.38
N ASP A 61 -9.95 5.71 6.23
CA ASP A 61 -10.13 7.15 6.05
C ASP A 61 -9.19 7.79 5.01
N PHE A 62 -8.60 6.97 4.12
CA PHE A 62 -7.68 7.45 3.09
C PHE A 62 -8.25 8.65 2.29
N ASN A 63 -7.46 9.71 2.18
CA ASN A 63 -7.83 10.95 1.51
C ASN A 63 -6.70 11.52 0.64
N ALA A 64 -6.75 11.22 -0.66
CA ALA A 64 -5.81 11.77 -1.64
C ALA A 64 -5.82 13.32 -1.74
N VAL A 65 -6.91 13.98 -1.33
CA VAL A 65 -6.99 15.45 -1.34
C VAL A 65 -6.17 16.06 -0.20
N GLU A 66 -6.07 15.37 0.94
CA GLU A 66 -5.24 15.79 2.08
C GLU A 66 -3.75 15.46 1.87
N GLY A 67 -3.44 14.60 0.90
CA GLY A 67 -2.08 14.24 0.51
C GLY A 67 -1.65 12.86 1.00
N ASP A 68 -2.61 12.00 1.34
CA ASP A 68 -2.32 10.64 1.74
C ASP A 68 -1.62 9.84 0.64
N THR A 69 -0.65 9.04 1.04
CA THR A 69 0.18 8.27 0.13
C THR A 69 0.48 6.86 0.64
N ILE A 70 0.87 6.00 -0.27
CA ILE A 70 1.27 4.62 -0.04
C ILE A 70 2.72 4.49 -0.50
N ASP A 71 3.63 4.21 0.43
CA ASP A 71 5.05 4.05 0.13
C ASP A 71 5.41 2.57 0.02
N VAL A 72 5.73 2.14 -1.20
CA VAL A 72 6.19 0.79 -1.54
C VAL A 72 7.69 0.75 -1.88
N SER A 73 8.43 1.84 -1.64
CA SER A 73 9.85 1.96 -1.99
C SER A 73 10.72 0.87 -1.38
N ALA A 74 10.43 0.49 -0.13
CA ALA A 74 11.14 -0.59 0.57
C ALA A 74 10.62 -1.99 0.20
N LEU A 75 9.36 -2.12 -0.22
CA LEU A 75 8.77 -3.39 -0.65
C LEU A 75 9.26 -3.82 -2.04
N LEU A 76 9.48 -2.84 -2.93
CA LEU A 76 9.96 -3.02 -4.30
C LEU A 76 11.43 -2.61 -4.48
N SER A 77 12.24 -2.62 -3.41
CA SER A 77 13.62 -2.12 -3.43
C SER A 77 14.55 -2.83 -4.42
N ASP A 78 14.21 -4.06 -4.78
CA ASP A 78 14.97 -4.90 -5.70
C ASP A 78 14.49 -4.78 -7.16
N GLN A 79 13.50 -3.92 -7.42
CA GLN A 79 12.92 -3.69 -8.74
C GLN A 79 13.30 -2.31 -9.29
N ALA A 80 13.39 -2.22 -10.62
CA ALA A 80 13.59 -0.96 -11.32
C ALA A 80 12.24 -0.31 -11.64
N VAL A 81 11.65 0.35 -10.64
CA VAL A 81 10.33 1.00 -10.77
C VAL A 81 10.50 2.44 -11.25
N ASP A 82 9.72 2.83 -12.25
CA ASP A 82 9.57 4.20 -12.73
C ASP A 82 8.11 4.50 -13.13
N ALA A 83 7.79 5.76 -13.42
CA ALA A 83 6.42 6.16 -13.77
C ALA A 83 5.88 5.45 -15.02
N SER A 84 6.75 4.99 -15.94
CA SER A 84 6.33 4.29 -17.15
C SER A 84 5.96 2.83 -16.91
N ASN A 85 6.43 2.23 -15.80
CA ASN A 85 6.23 0.81 -15.50
C ASN A 85 5.55 0.55 -14.15
N LEU A 86 5.22 1.58 -13.36
CA LEU A 86 4.55 1.43 -12.06
C LEU A 86 3.29 0.54 -12.14
N GLY A 87 2.52 0.69 -13.22
CA GLY A 87 1.32 -0.11 -13.49
C GLY A 87 1.54 -1.61 -13.65
N ASN A 88 2.78 -2.06 -13.88
CA ASN A 88 3.12 -3.48 -13.89
C ASN A 88 3.19 -4.07 -12.49
N TYR A 89 3.53 -3.25 -11.49
CA TYR A 89 3.72 -3.67 -10.11
C TYR A 89 2.52 -3.35 -9.23
N ILE A 90 1.91 -2.18 -9.42
CA ILE A 90 0.79 -1.70 -8.60
C ILE A 90 -0.39 -1.39 -9.51
N THR A 91 -1.58 -1.84 -9.14
CA THR A 91 -2.82 -1.46 -9.83
C THR A 91 -3.91 -1.12 -8.84
N LEU A 92 -4.86 -0.28 -9.27
CA LEU A 92 -6.05 0.10 -8.51
C LEU A 92 -7.26 -0.58 -9.13
N GLU A 93 -8.03 -1.30 -8.32
CA GLU A 93 -9.23 -2.03 -8.74
C GLU A 93 -10.45 -1.60 -7.92
N GLN A 94 -11.49 -1.06 -8.56
CA GLN A 94 -12.76 -0.85 -7.88
C GLN A 94 -13.40 -2.20 -7.52
N ARG A 95 -13.76 -2.39 -6.25
CA ARG A 95 -14.50 -3.57 -5.78
C ARG A 95 -15.63 -3.14 -4.85
N GLY A 96 -16.84 -3.04 -5.41
CA GLY A 96 -17.96 -2.43 -4.68
C GLY A 96 -17.70 -0.95 -4.46
N ASP A 97 -17.82 -0.50 -3.21
CA ASP A 97 -17.57 0.89 -2.81
C ASP A 97 -16.09 1.17 -2.48
N ASP A 98 -15.27 0.12 -2.41
CA ASP A 98 -13.85 0.21 -2.04
C ASP A 98 -12.93 0.20 -3.26
N THR A 99 -11.75 0.82 -3.12
CA THR A 99 -10.64 0.63 -4.07
C THR A 99 -9.61 -0.32 -3.49
N VAL A 100 -9.25 -1.36 -4.22
CA VAL A 100 -8.18 -2.30 -3.83
C VAL A 100 -6.91 -1.97 -4.59
N VAL A 101 -5.85 -1.68 -3.84
CA VAL A 101 -4.48 -1.60 -4.32
C VAL A 101 -3.91 -3.01 -4.33
N THR A 102 -3.55 -3.50 -5.51
CA THR A 102 -2.93 -4.82 -5.67
C THR A 102 -1.47 -4.68 -6.04
N ILE A 103 -0.65 -5.65 -5.64
CA ILE A 103 0.78 -5.74 -5.94
C ILE A 103 1.13 -6.99 -6.74
N ASP A 104 1.98 -6.83 -7.73
CA ASP A 104 2.78 -7.87 -8.36
C ASP A 104 4.27 -7.51 -8.18
N ARG A 105 5.00 -8.29 -7.37
CA ARG A 105 6.37 -7.91 -6.97
C ARG A 105 7.42 -8.18 -8.03
N ASP A 106 7.13 -9.00 -9.03
CA ASP A 106 8.03 -9.21 -10.16
C ASP A 106 7.61 -8.44 -11.42
N GLY A 107 6.42 -7.83 -11.39
CA GLY A 107 5.92 -6.95 -12.44
C GLY A 107 5.70 -7.69 -13.76
N SER A 108 5.58 -9.01 -13.72
CA SER A 108 5.51 -9.86 -14.91
C SER A 108 4.10 -10.38 -15.15
N ASP A 109 3.56 -10.08 -16.33
CA ASP A 109 2.30 -10.69 -16.77
C ASP A 109 2.39 -12.21 -17.01
N THR A 110 3.59 -12.80 -16.96
CA THR A 110 3.83 -14.21 -17.32
C THR A 110 4.53 -15.01 -16.24
N ASN A 111 5.34 -14.38 -15.38
CA ASN A 111 5.93 -15.04 -14.24
C ASN A 111 4.90 -15.06 -13.11
N THR A 112 4.64 -16.24 -12.54
CA THR A 112 3.67 -16.40 -11.46
C THR A 112 4.34 -16.60 -10.11
N THR A 113 5.64 -16.30 -9.99
CA THR A 113 6.39 -16.46 -8.74
C THR A 113 5.82 -15.53 -7.67
N PHE A 114 5.51 -14.29 -8.03
CA PHE A 114 4.79 -13.34 -7.18
C PHE A 114 3.53 -12.85 -7.87
N ALA A 115 2.61 -13.78 -8.16
CA ALA A 115 1.33 -13.46 -8.78
C ALA A 115 0.61 -12.35 -8.02
N ARG A 116 -0.09 -11.49 -8.77
CA ARG A 116 -0.81 -10.33 -8.25
C ARG A 116 -1.67 -10.66 -7.03
N ALA A 117 -1.48 -9.89 -5.96
CA ALA A 117 -2.13 -10.06 -4.67
C ALA A 117 -2.69 -8.73 -4.15
N ASP A 118 -3.70 -8.78 -3.28
CA ASP A 118 -4.25 -7.59 -2.63
C ASP A 118 -3.28 -7.09 -1.56
N LEU A 119 -2.89 -5.82 -1.64
CA LEU A 119 -1.99 -5.19 -0.67
C LEU A 119 -2.76 -4.31 0.32
N LEU A 120 -3.71 -3.52 -0.19
CA LEU A 120 -4.44 -2.55 0.61
C LEU A 120 -5.86 -2.34 0.08
N ILE A 121 -6.82 -2.29 0.99
CA ILE A 121 -8.19 -1.88 0.72
C ILE A 121 -8.33 -0.43 1.20
N LEU A 122 -8.64 0.48 0.28
CA LEU A 122 -9.02 1.87 0.55
C LEU A 122 -10.54 1.91 0.71
N GLN A 123 -11.00 2.01 1.95
CA GLN A 123 -12.41 1.84 2.27
C GLN A 123 -13.24 3.05 1.80
N ASN A 124 -14.35 2.80 1.09
CA ASN A 124 -15.25 3.82 0.56
C ASN A 124 -14.57 4.85 -0.36
N VAL A 125 -13.51 4.45 -1.07
CA VAL A 125 -12.79 5.31 -2.02
C VAL A 125 -13.11 4.89 -3.45
N ASP A 126 -13.50 5.85 -4.29
CA ASP A 126 -13.70 5.64 -5.73
C ASP A 126 -12.37 5.73 -6.49
N SER A 127 -11.96 4.61 -7.09
CA SER A 127 -10.74 4.48 -7.88
C SER A 127 -10.65 5.47 -9.04
N ALA A 128 -11.79 5.94 -9.56
CA ALA A 128 -11.82 6.93 -10.63
C ALA A 128 -11.32 8.32 -10.19
N THR A 129 -11.23 8.56 -8.88
CA THR A 129 -10.68 9.79 -8.30
C THR A 129 -9.18 9.73 -8.03
N LEU A 130 -8.55 8.58 -8.26
CA LEU A 130 -7.16 8.34 -7.94
C LEU A 130 -6.29 8.25 -9.19
N GLN A 131 -5.04 8.69 -9.07
CA GLN A 131 -3.99 8.43 -10.06
C GLN A 131 -2.82 7.77 -9.34
N LEU A 132 -2.27 6.69 -9.90
CA LEU A 132 -1.16 5.96 -9.26
C LEU A 132 0.03 6.86 -8.96
N ASP A 133 0.42 7.72 -9.90
CA ASP A 133 1.57 8.62 -9.76
C ASP A 133 1.40 9.65 -8.63
N ASP A 134 0.17 9.94 -8.22
CA ASP A 134 -0.11 10.90 -7.15
C ASP A 134 -0.07 10.24 -5.77
N ILE A 135 -0.47 8.97 -5.67
CA ILE A 135 -0.68 8.30 -4.39
C ILE A 135 0.39 7.25 -4.05
N ILE A 136 1.18 6.78 -5.02
CA ILE A 136 2.20 5.75 -4.80
C ILE A 136 3.60 6.36 -4.78
N LYS A 137 4.31 6.19 -3.65
CA LYS A 137 5.73 6.49 -3.54
C LYS A 137 6.55 5.22 -3.81
N TYR A 138 7.57 5.36 -4.64
CA TYR A 138 8.53 4.31 -5.01
C TYR A 138 9.92 4.94 -5.18
N ASN A 139 10.97 4.12 -5.24
CA ASN A 139 12.32 4.58 -5.57
C ASN A 139 12.51 4.59 -7.10
N PRO A 140 12.51 5.75 -7.77
CA PRO A 140 12.85 5.82 -9.19
C PRO A 140 14.33 5.45 -9.39
N ILE A 141 14.61 4.56 -10.35
CA ILE A 141 15.97 4.28 -10.82
C ILE A 141 16.36 5.25 -11.95
#